data_AF-A0AAD9JAK7-F1
#
_entry.id   AF-A0AAD9JAK7-F1
#
_cell.length_a   1.000
_cell.length_b   1.000
_cell.length_c   1.000
_cell.angle_alpha   90.00
_cell.angle_beta   90.00
_cell.angle_gamma   90.00
#
_symmetry.space_group_name_H-M   'P 1'
#
loop_
_entity.id
_entity.type
_entity.pdbx_description
1 polymer ?
#
loop_
_entity_poly.entity_id
_entity_poly.type
_entity_poly.pdbx_seq_one_letter_code
_entity_poly.pdbx_strand_id
1 'polypeptide(L)'
;MDPTYAYSKATTQVLGEMARNLADSYVLPFDVESFASAIEDFAKGVEKHSGSLMRSHGMDRGLEFLRLAVEKFRLAADQFQRRVESVDRNNPLTVRQLNDQMMQLGKAFIDPLGLPGRPFTRSVPPLTC
;
A
#
# COMPACT_ATOMS: atom_id res chain seq x y z
N MET A 1 23.78 4.65 -25.50
CA MET A 1 22.56 4.78 -24.68
C MET A 1 22.18 6.26 -24.67
N ASP A 2 20.96 6.62 -25.09
CA ASP A 2 20.35 7.97 -25.12
C ASP A 2 21.20 9.18 -25.61
N PRO A 3 21.64 9.21 -26.89
CA PRO A 3 22.53 10.28 -27.41
C PRO A 3 21.91 11.69 -27.38
N THR A 4 20.58 11.80 -27.43
CA THR A 4 19.84 13.07 -27.41
C THR A 4 19.32 13.43 -26.02
N TYR A 5 19.63 12.62 -24.99
CA TYR A 5 19.14 12.77 -23.62
C TYR A 5 17.61 12.79 -23.50
N ALA A 6 16.89 12.31 -24.51
CA ALA A 6 15.43 12.39 -24.54
C ALA A 6 14.79 11.52 -23.45
N TYR A 7 15.33 10.32 -23.23
CA TYR A 7 14.85 9.43 -22.17
C TYR A 7 15.21 9.97 -20.79
N SER A 8 16.44 10.45 -20.61
CA SER A 8 16.91 11.04 -19.35
C SER A 8 16.09 12.28 -18.97
N LYS A 9 15.77 13.12 -19.96
CA LYS A 9 14.88 14.27 -19.80
C LYS A 9 13.48 13.83 -19.38
N ALA A 10 12.88 12.87 -20.09
CA ALA A 10 11.55 12.37 -19.78
C ALA A 10 11.48 11.80 -18.35
N THR A 11 12.45 10.96 -17.96
CA THR A 11 12.56 10.41 -16.60
C THR A 11 12.69 11.52 -15.56
N THR A 12 13.53 12.53 -15.81
CA THR A 12 13.71 13.65 -14.89
C THR A 12 12.43 14.46 -14.73
N GLN A 13 11.68 14.67 -15.81
CA GLN A 13 10.38 15.35 -15.77
C GLN A 13 9.37 14.55 -14.94
N VAL A 14 9.26 13.24 -15.17
CA VAL A 14 8.35 12.39 -14.40
C VAL A 14 8.70 12.42 -12.91
N LEU A 15 9.96 12.19 -12.55
CA LEU A 15 10.41 12.21 -11.16
C LEU A 15 10.24 13.59 -10.51
N GLY A 16 10.54 14.66 -11.25
CA GLY A 16 10.38 16.03 -10.79
C GLY A 16 8.93 16.37 -10.49
N GLU A 17 7.99 16.02 -11.38
CA GLU A 17 6.57 16.24 -11.15
C GLU A 17 6.02 15.36 -10.01
N MET A 18 6.47 14.12 -9.88
CA MET A 18 6.12 13.27 -8.72
C MET A 18 6.59 13.90 -7.41
N ALA A 19 7.85 14.34 -7.34
CA ALA A 19 8.41 14.97 -6.15
C ALA A 19 7.69 16.29 -5.80
N ARG A 20 7.41 17.13 -6.81
CA ARG A 20 6.64 18.36 -6.63
C ARG A 20 5.24 18.08 -6.13
N ASN A 21 4.53 17.14 -6.73
CA ASN A 21 3.20 16.75 -6.29
C ASN A 21 3.20 16.24 -4.85
N LEU A 22 4.18 15.42 -4.45
CA LEU A 22 4.28 14.94 -3.06
C LEU A 22 4.63 16.06 -2.06
N ALA A 23 5.47 17.02 -2.46
CA ALA A 23 5.91 18.11 -1.59
C ALA A 23 4.88 19.22 -1.41
N ASP A 24 4.17 19.59 -2.49
CA ASP A 24 3.27 20.75 -2.50
C ASP A 24 1.80 20.38 -2.22
N SER A 25 1.44 19.09 -2.25
CA SER A 25 0.06 18.68 -1.99
C SER A 25 -0.33 18.88 -0.52
N TYR A 26 -1.40 19.64 -0.31
CA TYR A 26 -1.93 19.88 1.04
C TYR A 26 -2.44 18.60 1.71
N VAL A 27 -3.12 17.74 0.95
CA VAL A 27 -3.47 16.37 1.32
C VAL A 27 -2.64 15.44 0.44
N LEU A 28 -1.96 14.46 1.02
CA LEU A 28 -1.08 13.56 0.26
C LEU A 28 -1.85 12.85 -0.86
N PRO A 29 -1.31 12.79 -2.09
CA PRO A 29 -1.98 12.22 -3.25
C PRO A 29 -1.85 10.69 -3.29
N PHE A 30 -2.13 10.01 -2.17
CA PHE A 30 -2.10 8.56 -2.08
C PHE A 30 -3.50 7.96 -2.21
N ASP A 31 -3.61 6.91 -3.01
CA ASP A 31 -4.83 6.14 -3.18
C ASP A 31 -4.81 4.89 -2.29
N VAL A 32 -5.52 4.97 -1.17
CA VAL A 32 -5.61 3.89 -0.19
C VAL A 32 -6.54 2.76 -0.68
N GLU A 33 -7.47 3.05 -1.59
CA GLU A 33 -8.36 2.04 -2.18
C GLU A 33 -7.63 1.16 -3.19
N SER A 34 -6.79 1.76 -4.03
CA SER A 34 -5.87 1.01 -4.91
C SER A 34 -4.94 0.11 -4.10
N PHE A 35 -4.46 0.58 -2.96
CA PHE A 35 -3.62 -0.21 -2.06
C PHE A 35 -4.40 -1.40 -1.44
N ALA A 36 -5.66 -1.19 -1.03
CA ALA A 36 -6.53 -2.28 -0.57
C ALA A 36 -6.82 -3.31 -1.67
N SER A 37 -7.02 -2.86 -2.90
CA SER A 37 -7.23 -3.73 -4.06
C SER A 37 -6.00 -4.60 -4.34
N ALA A 38 -4.80 -4.03 -4.26
CA ALA A 38 -3.54 -4.77 -4.42
C ALA A 38 -3.37 -5.87 -3.35
N ILE A 39 -3.75 -5.59 -2.09
CA ILE A 39 -3.73 -6.58 -1.01
C ILE A 39 -4.75 -7.70 -1.26
N GLU A 40 -5.95 -7.34 -1.73
CA GLU A 40 -6.99 -8.31 -2.07
C GLU A 40 -6.52 -9.26 -3.19
N ASP A 41 -5.89 -8.72 -4.23
CA ASP A 41 -5.34 -9.51 -5.34
C ASP A 41 -4.19 -10.41 -4.88
N PHE A 42 -3.33 -9.92 -3.98
CA PHE A 42 -2.28 -10.74 -3.38
C PHE A 42 -2.85 -11.92 -2.60
N ALA A 43 -3.86 -11.68 -1.75
CA ALA A 43 -4.51 -12.72 -0.96
C ALA A 43 -5.21 -13.77 -1.85
N LYS A 44 -5.91 -13.34 -2.90
CA LYS A 44 -6.47 -14.24 -3.93
C LYS A 44 -5.38 -15.06 -4.61
N GLY A 45 -4.23 -14.44 -4.88
CA GLY A 45 -3.04 -15.11 -5.40
C GLY A 45 -2.57 -16.24 -4.47
N VAL A 46 -2.44 -15.99 -3.17
CA VAL A 46 -2.05 -17.00 -2.17
C VAL A 46 -3.05 -18.16 -2.15
N GLU A 47 -4.35 -17.87 -2.11
CA GLU A 47 -5.38 -18.91 -2.11
C GLU A 47 -5.39 -19.76 -3.37
N LYS A 48 -5.16 -19.13 -4.54
CA LYS A 48 -5.12 -19.81 -5.82
C LYS A 48 -3.93 -20.77 -5.93
N HIS A 49 -2.74 -20.34 -5.50
CA HIS A 49 -1.50 -21.12 -5.68
C HIS A 49 -1.22 -22.09 -4.53
N SER A 50 -1.58 -21.71 -3.30
CA SER A 50 -1.21 -22.46 -2.09
C SER A 50 -2.42 -22.94 -1.31
N GLY A 51 -3.64 -22.51 -1.66
CA GLY A 51 -4.83 -22.84 -0.88
C GLY A 51 -5.07 -24.34 -0.73
N SER A 52 -4.98 -25.13 -1.80
CA SER A 52 -5.18 -26.60 -1.72
C SER A 52 -4.17 -27.26 -0.78
N LEU A 53 -2.89 -26.89 -0.88
CA LEU A 53 -1.82 -27.39 -0.02
C LEU A 53 -2.04 -27.00 1.44
N MET A 54 -2.43 -25.74 1.68
CA MET A 54 -2.69 -25.25 3.03
C MET A 54 -3.85 -26.03 3.69
N ARG A 55 -4.92 -26.31 2.93
CA ARG A 55 -6.06 -27.11 3.41
C ARG A 55 -5.68 -28.57 3.67
N SER A 56 -4.86 -29.18 2.80
CA SER A 56 -4.39 -30.56 3.04
C SER A 56 -3.52 -30.69 4.30
N HIS A 57 -2.90 -29.60 4.75
CA HIS A 57 -2.16 -29.53 6.00
C HIS A 57 -2.97 -28.99 7.20
N GLY A 58 -4.31 -28.87 7.06
CA GLY A 58 -5.19 -28.42 8.13
C GLY A 58 -5.09 -26.93 8.47
N MET A 59 -4.57 -26.11 7.55
CA MET A 59 -4.39 -24.66 7.73
C MET A 59 -5.58 -23.84 7.19
N ASP A 60 -6.76 -24.44 7.03
CA ASP A 60 -8.00 -23.78 6.58
C ASP A 60 -8.29 -22.50 7.38
N ARG A 61 -8.12 -22.57 8.71
CA ARG A 61 -8.36 -21.44 9.62
C ARG A 61 -7.45 -20.25 9.33
N GLY A 62 -6.22 -20.51 8.89
CA GLY A 62 -5.27 -19.46 8.49
C GLY A 62 -5.74 -18.71 7.25
N LEU A 63 -6.30 -19.43 6.26
CA LEU A 63 -6.90 -18.81 5.08
C LEU A 63 -8.15 -18.00 5.42
N GLU A 64 -8.98 -18.47 6.36
CA GLU A 64 -10.12 -17.69 6.85
C GLU A 64 -9.70 -16.39 7.52
N PHE A 65 -8.68 -16.42 8.38
CA PHE A 65 -8.13 -15.20 8.99
C PHE A 65 -7.58 -14.23 7.95
N LEU A 66 -6.92 -14.73 6.91
CA LEU A 66 -6.43 -13.90 5.82
C LEU A 66 -7.59 -13.19 5.11
N ARG A 67 -8.64 -13.91 4.72
CA ARG A 67 -9.83 -13.32 4.08
C ARG A 67 -10.48 -12.25 4.94
N LEU A 68 -10.70 -12.56 6.22
CA LEU A 68 -11.31 -11.64 7.18
C LEU A 68 -10.45 -10.38 7.38
N ALA A 69 -9.13 -10.52 7.44
CA ALA A 69 -8.21 -9.39 7.58
C ALA A 69 -8.25 -8.48 6.34
N VAL A 70 -8.27 -9.07 5.13
CA VAL A 70 -8.38 -8.33 3.86
C VAL A 70 -9.72 -7.58 3.78
N GLU A 71 -10.83 -8.23 4.14
CA GLU A 71 -12.16 -7.60 4.15
C GLU A 71 -12.20 -6.41 5.12
N LYS A 72 -11.70 -6.59 6.36
CA LYS A 72 -11.61 -5.52 7.35
C LYS A 72 -10.73 -4.37 6.86
N PHE A 73 -9.60 -4.68 6.24
CA PHE A 73 -8.71 -3.67 5.68
C PHE A 73 -9.40 -2.87 4.57
N ARG A 74 -10.08 -3.54 3.65
CA ARG A 74 -10.85 -2.89 2.57
C ARG A 74 -11.93 -1.96 3.11
N LEU A 75 -12.71 -2.41 4.11
CA LEU A 75 -13.73 -1.57 4.75
C LEU A 75 -13.10 -0.35 5.45
N ALA A 76 -11.96 -0.53 6.12
CA ALA A 76 -11.25 0.57 6.76
C ALA A 76 -10.68 1.57 5.73
N ALA A 77 -10.15 1.08 4.62
CA ALA A 77 -9.65 1.89 3.50
C ALA A 77 -10.77 2.75 2.89
N ASP A 78 -11.93 2.16 2.59
CA ASP A 78 -13.10 2.83 2.04
C ASP A 78 -13.67 3.89 3.02
N GLN A 79 -13.74 3.57 4.31
CA GLN A 79 -14.13 4.56 5.34
C GLN A 79 -13.11 5.69 5.46
N PHE A 80 -11.82 5.39 5.35
CA PHE A 80 -10.75 6.39 5.38
C PHE A 80 -10.82 7.30 4.16
N GLN A 81 -11.03 6.76 2.96
CA GLN A 81 -11.14 7.53 1.72
C GLN A 81 -12.30 8.52 1.79
N ARG A 82 -13.48 8.09 2.27
CA ARG A 82 -14.61 9.01 2.51
C ARG A 82 -14.28 10.14 3.49
N ARG A 83 -13.47 9.88 4.52
CA ARG A 83 -13.00 10.91 5.45
C ARG A 83 -12.04 11.89 4.78
N VAL A 84 -11.20 11.42 3.86
CA VAL A 84 -10.28 12.27 3.08
C VAL A 84 -11.06 13.20 2.16
N GLU A 85 -12.13 12.71 1.54
CA GLU A 85 -12.98 13.50 0.64
C GLU A 85 -13.82 14.55 1.39
N SER A 86 -14.24 14.25 2.61
CA SER A 86 -15.10 15.12 3.44
C SER A 86 -14.35 15.99 4.45
N VAL A 87 -13.01 15.95 4.47
CA VAL A 87 -12.21 16.70 5.45
C VAL A 87 -12.35 18.21 5.28
N ASP A 88 -12.51 18.93 6.39
CA ASP A 88 -12.34 20.38 6.42
C ASP A 88 -10.87 20.74 6.18
N ARG A 89 -10.59 21.21 4.97
CA ARG A 89 -9.24 21.64 4.55
C ARG A 89 -8.81 22.98 5.16
N ASN A 90 -9.68 23.68 5.87
CA ASN A 90 -9.31 24.92 6.57
C ASN A 90 -8.73 24.64 7.95
N ASN A 91 -8.84 23.42 8.45
CA ASN A 91 -8.27 23.00 9.71
C ASN A 91 -6.95 22.23 9.48
N PRO A 92 -5.77 22.83 9.75
CA PRO A 92 -4.50 22.18 9.47
C PRO A 92 -4.25 20.92 10.30
N LEU A 93 -4.86 20.81 11.48
CA LEU A 93 -4.66 19.66 12.37
C LEU A 93 -5.36 18.40 11.84
N THR A 94 -6.58 18.54 11.30
CA THR A 94 -7.32 17.40 10.71
C THR A 94 -6.64 16.89 9.45
N VAL A 95 -6.16 17.80 8.59
CA VAL A 95 -5.39 17.45 7.39
C VAL A 95 -4.09 16.74 7.76
N ARG A 96 -3.37 17.25 8.77
CA ARG A 96 -2.15 16.61 9.26
C ARG A 96 -2.41 15.19 9.78
N GLN A 97 -3.48 14.99 10.54
CA GLN A 97 -3.86 13.66 11.04
C GLN A 97 -4.13 12.66 9.90
N LEU A 98 -4.77 13.10 8.82
CA LEU A 98 -4.99 12.26 7.64
C LEU A 98 -3.68 11.93 6.93
N ASN A 99 -2.83 12.92 6.68
CA ASN A 99 -1.54 12.71 6.03
C ASN A 99 -0.64 11.78 6.85
N ASP A 100 -0.63 11.93 8.18
CA ASP A 100 0.10 11.04 9.07
C ASP A 100 -0.42 9.61 8.98
N GLN A 101 -1.75 9.40 8.92
CA GLN A 101 -2.32 8.06 8.73
C GLN A 101 -1.94 7.44 7.39
N MET A 102 -1.97 8.20 6.28
CA MET A 102 -1.52 7.69 4.98
C MET A 102 -0.04 7.34 4.99
N MET A 103 0.81 8.18 5.59
CA MET A 103 2.25 7.93 5.67
C MET A 103 2.58 6.69 6.53
N GLN A 104 1.79 6.43 7.57
CA GLN A 104 1.97 5.25 8.42
C GLN A 104 1.47 3.96 7.78
N LEU A 105 0.55 4.04 6.81
CA LEU A 105 -0.01 2.86 6.16
C LEU A 105 1.07 1.95 5.57
N GLY A 106 2.01 2.51 4.79
CA GLY A 106 3.10 1.71 4.21
C GLY A 106 4.01 1.08 5.27
N LYS A 107 4.19 1.74 6.43
CA LYS A 107 5.00 1.22 7.54
C LYS A 107 4.31 0.09 8.28
N ALA A 108 2.98 0.03 8.27
CA ALA A 108 2.22 -1.03 8.94
C ALA A 108 2.49 -2.43 8.36
N PHE A 109 3.06 -2.50 7.14
CA PHE A 109 3.42 -3.76 6.46
C PHE A 109 4.88 -4.16 6.64
N ILE A 110 5.63 -3.47 7.51
CA ILE A 110 7.04 -3.76 7.80
C ILE A 110 7.12 -4.68 9.03
N ASP A 111 7.59 -5.91 8.83
CA ASP A 111 7.93 -6.84 9.90
C ASP A 111 9.33 -6.50 10.47
N PRO A 112 9.48 -6.21 11.78
CA PRO A 112 10.77 -5.90 12.38
C PRO A 112 11.79 -7.04 12.29
N LEU A 113 11.34 -8.30 12.22
CA LEU A 113 12.20 -9.48 12.13
C LEU A 113 12.64 -9.79 10.69
N GLY A 114 11.93 -9.22 9.70
CA GLY A 114 12.13 -9.54 8.29
C GLY A 114 11.69 -10.95 7.92
N LEU A 115 11.81 -11.30 6.64
CA LEU A 115 11.42 -12.61 6.15
C LEU A 115 12.41 -13.70 6.59
N PRO A 116 11.96 -14.96 6.77
CA PRO A 116 12.83 -16.08 7.11
C PRO A 116 14.01 -16.20 6.13
N GLY A 117 15.24 -16.18 6.64
CA GLY A 117 16.47 -16.21 5.84
C GLY A 117 16.80 -14.92 5.07
N ARG A 118 15.99 -13.86 5.22
CA ARG A 118 16.16 -12.56 4.54
C ARG A 118 15.83 -11.38 5.51
N PRO A 119 16.69 -11.09 6.51
CA PRO A 119 16.40 -10.12 7.56
C PRO A 119 16.25 -8.65 7.08
N PHE A 120 16.77 -8.34 5.89
CA PHE A 120 16.65 -7.02 5.27
C PHE A 120 15.39 -6.88 4.39
N THR A 121 14.70 -7.98 4.07
CA THR A 121 13.42 -7.94 3.37
C THR A 121 12.32 -7.93 4.43
N ARG A 122 11.79 -6.73 4.72
CA ARG A 122 10.84 -6.53 5.83
C ARG A 122 9.40 -6.26 5.40
N SER A 123 9.17 -5.85 4.16
CA SER A 123 7.82 -5.68 3.64
C SER A 123 7.16 -7.06 3.46
N VAL A 124 6.00 -7.24 4.08
CA VAL A 124 5.22 -8.49 3.99
C VAL A 124 4.55 -8.66 2.63
N PRO A 125 3.79 -7.68 2.09
CA PRO A 125 3.42 -7.71 0.70
C PRO A 125 4.68 -7.50 -0.13
N PRO A 126 4.89 -8.27 -1.21
CA PRO A 126 5.89 -7.95 -2.21
C PRO A 126 5.40 -6.71 -2.97
N LEU A 127 5.59 -5.53 -2.38
CA LEU A 127 5.45 -4.26 -3.07
C LEU A 127 6.59 -4.21 -4.08
N THR A 128 6.33 -4.67 -5.29
CA THR A 128 7.23 -4.49 -6.42
C THR A 128 7.19 -3.00 -6.78
N CYS A 129 8.23 -2.27 -6.40
CA CYS A 129 8.56 -1.01 -7.02
C CYS A 129 8.97 -1.23 -8.49
#